data_AF-A0A8J3SQ23-F1
#
_entry.id   AF-A0A8J3SQ23-F1
#
_cell.length_a   1.000
_cell.length_b   1.000
_cell.length_c   1.000
_cell.angle_alpha   90.00
_cell.angle_beta   90.00
_cell.angle_gamma   90.00
#
_symmetry.space_group_name_H-M   'P 1'
#
loop_
_entity.id
_entity.type
_entity.pdbx_description
1 polymer ?
#
loop_
_entity_poly.entity_id
_entity_poly.type
_entity_poly.pdbx_seq_one_letter_code
_entity_poly.pdbx_strand_id
1 'polypeptide(L)'
;MEANDLAAGERELSTMDLRVRPESPPGELSATVEVFATVLARVARGAPEGTRGWHPYGMADVSGFAGVACDEMLVHTYDACLGLGLPFTPPPELSEATLRRLFPWAPLEERDGTEGTPR
;
A
#
# COMPACT_ATOMS: atom_id res chain seq x y z
N MET A 1 6.08 -3.08 -4.65
CA MET A 1 6.29 -1.88 -5.49
C MET A 1 6.86 -0.77 -4.64
N GLU A 2 8.05 -0.30 -4.96
CA GLU A 2 8.75 0.71 -4.18
C GLU A 2 8.91 2.03 -4.96
N ALA A 3 9.33 3.10 -4.26
CA ALA A 3 9.46 4.43 -4.85
C ALA A 3 10.56 4.52 -5.92
N ASN A 4 11.64 3.76 -5.75
CA ASN A 4 12.71 3.57 -6.73
C ASN A 4 12.19 2.92 -8.02
N ASP A 5 11.35 1.89 -7.95
CA ASP A 5 10.79 1.23 -9.13
C ASP A 5 9.95 2.22 -9.96
N LEU A 6 9.14 3.05 -9.30
CA LEU A 6 8.36 4.08 -9.97
C LEU A 6 9.26 5.17 -10.58
N ALA A 7 10.30 5.60 -9.86
CA ALA A 7 11.23 6.62 -10.32
C ALA A 7 12.15 6.13 -11.46
N ALA A 8 12.47 4.83 -11.49
CA ALA A 8 13.27 4.20 -12.54
C ALA A 8 12.49 4.01 -13.85
N GLY A 9 11.17 4.11 -13.80
CA GLY A 9 10.28 3.88 -14.94
C GLY A 9 10.23 2.41 -15.32
N GLU A 10 10.24 2.12 -16.62
CA GLU A 10 10.05 0.76 -17.15
C GLU A 10 11.25 -0.18 -16.94
N ARG A 11 12.36 0.35 -16.41
CA ARG A 11 13.60 -0.43 -16.21
C ARG A 11 13.58 -1.15 -14.87
N GLU A 12 13.81 -2.47 -14.91
CA GLU A 12 14.16 -3.25 -13.74
C GLU A 12 15.54 -2.84 -13.19
N LEU A 13 15.60 -2.44 -11.92
CA LEU A 13 16.84 -2.10 -11.21
C LEU A 13 16.99 -2.96 -9.95
N SER A 14 17.34 -4.23 -10.13
CA SER A 14 17.58 -5.20 -9.05
C SER A 14 18.99 -5.08 -8.42
N THR A 15 19.52 -3.86 -8.30
CA THR A 15 20.91 -3.62 -7.89
C THR A 15 21.07 -3.30 -6.40
N MET A 16 19.98 -3.32 -5.63
CA MET A 16 19.95 -2.99 -4.20
C MET A 16 18.89 -3.82 -3.48
N ASP A 17 19.21 -4.27 -2.26
CA ASP A 17 18.24 -4.82 -1.31
C ASP A 17 17.99 -3.81 -0.18
N LEU A 18 16.73 -3.55 0.14
CA LEU A 18 16.32 -2.78 1.33
C LEU A 18 15.86 -3.73 2.43
N ARG A 19 16.39 -3.55 3.65
CA ARG A 19 15.99 -4.34 4.82
C ARG A 19 15.94 -3.47 6.07
N VAL A 20 14.94 -3.70 6.91
CA VAL A 20 14.88 -3.15 8.27
C VAL A 20 15.78 -3.96 9.21
N ARG A 21 16.10 -3.39 10.38
CA ARG A 21 16.75 -4.07 11.48
C ARG A 21 15.67 -4.69 12.39
N PRO A 22 15.41 -6.01 12.34
CA PRO A 22 14.29 -6.61 13.09
C PRO A 22 14.40 -6.45 14.61
N GLU A 23 15.61 -6.21 15.12
CA GLU A 23 15.93 -5.93 16.52
C GLU A 23 15.57 -4.51 16.96
N SER A 24 15.22 -3.61 16.02
CA SER A 24 14.80 -2.26 16.34
C SER A 24 13.47 -2.25 17.12
N PRO A 25 13.27 -1.27 18.03
CA PRO A 25 12.00 -1.11 18.72
C PRO A 25 10.82 -0.98 17.74
N PRO A 26 9.66 -1.58 18.01
CA PRO A 26 8.51 -1.55 17.10
C PRO A 26 8.11 -0.12 16.67
N GLY A 27 8.18 0.87 17.56
CA GLY A 27 7.88 2.25 17.23
C GLY A 27 8.82 2.86 16.17
N GLU A 28 10.11 2.49 16.16
CA GLU A 28 11.06 2.94 15.13
C GLU A 28 10.84 2.23 13.79
N LEU A 29 10.44 0.96 13.82
CA LEU A 29 10.02 0.23 12.63
C LEU A 29 8.77 0.87 12.01
N SER A 30 7.76 1.21 12.82
CA SER A 30 6.57 1.93 12.35
C SER A 30 6.92 3.29 11.76
N ALA A 31 7.81 4.06 12.41
CA ALA A 31 8.29 5.34 11.87
C ALA A 31 9.02 5.17 10.53
N THR A 32 9.75 4.07 10.36
CA THR A 32 10.40 3.73 9.08
C THR A 32 9.35 3.52 7.99
N VAL A 33 8.30 2.75 8.26
CA VAL A 33 7.18 2.54 7.31
C VAL A 33 6.55 3.88 6.90
N GLU A 34 6.30 4.78 7.85
CA GLU A 34 5.75 6.12 7.57
C GLU A 34 6.66 6.96 6.66
N VAL A 35 7.98 6.92 6.89
CA VAL A 35 8.95 7.61 6.04
C VAL A 35 8.94 7.06 4.61
N PHE A 36 8.94 5.73 4.44
CA PHE A 36 8.91 5.12 3.10
C PHE A 36 7.59 5.39 2.37
N ALA A 37 6.45 5.36 3.07
CA ALA A 37 5.16 5.78 2.53
C ALA A 37 5.20 7.26 2.06
N THR A 38 5.81 8.14 2.86
CA THR A 38 6.00 9.55 2.50
C THR A 38 6.89 9.72 1.27
N VAL A 39 7.98 8.96 1.16
CA VAL A 39 8.87 8.98 -0.01
C VAL A 39 8.11 8.56 -1.26
N LEU A 40 7.38 7.45 -1.21
CA LEU A 40 6.56 6.99 -2.34
C LEU A 40 5.51 8.03 -2.73
N ALA A 41 4.80 8.61 -1.76
CA ALA A 41 3.79 9.63 -2.03
C ALA A 41 4.38 10.87 -2.72
N ARG A 42 5.61 11.26 -2.34
CA ARG A 42 6.34 12.37 -2.99
C ARG A 42 6.77 12.03 -4.41
N VAL A 43 7.30 10.82 -4.64
CA VAL A 43 7.67 10.35 -5.98
C VAL A 43 6.44 10.28 -6.87
N ALA A 44 5.34 9.68 -6.39
CA ALA A 44 4.08 9.59 -7.11
C ALA A 44 3.54 10.97 -7.51
N ARG A 45 3.57 11.96 -6.61
CA ARG A 45 3.11 13.33 -6.90
C ARG A 45 4.01 14.06 -7.90
N GLY A 46 5.31 13.75 -7.90
CA GLY A 46 6.29 14.36 -8.79
C GLY A 46 6.47 13.65 -10.13
N ALA A 47 5.86 12.48 -10.33
CA ALA A 47 5.99 11.70 -11.54
C ALA A 47 5.32 12.41 -12.74
N PRO A 48 5.98 12.47 -13.91
CA PRO A 48 5.35 12.94 -15.14
C PRO A 48 4.06 12.18 -15.49
N GLU A 49 3.20 12.83 -16.26
CA GLU A 49 2.01 12.16 -16.81
C GLU A 49 2.43 10.97 -17.68
N GLY A 50 1.74 9.84 -17.52
CA GLY A 50 2.04 8.61 -18.25
C GLY A 50 3.21 7.80 -17.70
N THR A 51 3.84 8.19 -16.58
CA THR A 51 4.87 7.38 -15.92
C THR A 51 4.32 6.00 -15.57
N ARG A 52 5.08 4.97 -15.98
CA ARG A 52 4.87 3.58 -15.58
C ARG A 52 6.15 3.04 -14.97
N GLY A 53 6.02 2.37 -13.83
CA GLY A 53 7.12 1.70 -13.15
C GLY A 53 7.11 0.19 -13.42
N TRP A 54 8.29 -0.40 -13.43
CA TRP A 54 8.46 -1.85 -13.50
C TRP A 54 8.03 -2.53 -12.20
N HIS A 55 7.48 -3.74 -12.29
CA HIS A 55 7.23 -4.64 -11.16
C HIS A 55 7.23 -6.09 -11.67
N PRO A 56 7.60 -7.10 -10.86
CA PRO A 56 7.65 -8.51 -11.30
C PRO A 56 6.32 -9.04 -11.87
N TYR A 57 5.19 -8.51 -11.40
CA TYR A 57 3.85 -8.90 -11.87
C TYR A 57 3.30 -8.01 -13.00
N GLY A 58 4.15 -7.16 -13.59
CA GLY A 58 3.80 -6.29 -14.72
C GLY A 58 3.92 -4.80 -14.40
N MET A 59 4.03 -3.98 -15.45
CA MET A 59 4.19 -2.53 -15.31
C MET A 59 2.90 -1.84 -14.85
N ALA A 60 3.01 -0.97 -13.85
CA ALA A 60 1.89 -0.20 -13.31
C ALA A 60 2.10 1.31 -13.48
N ASP A 61 1.00 2.05 -13.68
CA ASP A 61 1.02 3.51 -13.57
C ASP A 61 1.14 3.97 -12.11
N VAL A 62 1.31 5.29 -11.91
CA VAL A 62 1.41 5.93 -10.58
C VAL A 62 0.27 5.51 -9.64
N SER A 63 -0.96 5.39 -10.13
CA SER A 63 -2.11 5.00 -9.31
C SER A 63 -2.08 3.52 -8.91
N GLY A 64 -1.48 2.66 -9.73
CA GLY A 64 -1.24 1.25 -9.40
C GLY A 64 -0.19 1.09 -8.30
N PHE A 65 0.88 1.89 -8.34
CA PHE A 65 1.88 1.97 -7.27
C PHE A 65 1.26 2.45 -5.95
N ALA A 66 0.44 3.51 -6.00
CA ALA A 66 -0.29 3.98 -4.83
C ALA A 66 -1.27 2.94 -4.29
N GLY A 67 -1.98 2.24 -5.19
CA GLY A 67 -2.91 1.17 -4.81
C GLY A 67 -2.22 0.05 -4.04
N VAL A 68 -1.09 -0.47 -4.54
CA VAL A 68 -0.34 -1.54 -3.84
C VAL A 68 0.23 -1.05 -2.51
N ALA A 69 0.75 0.18 -2.44
CA ALA A 69 1.19 0.71 -1.16
C ALA A 69 0.07 0.83 -0.13
N CYS A 70 -1.14 1.21 -0.56
CA CYS A 70 -2.32 1.20 0.30
C CYS A 70 -2.71 -0.22 0.71
N ASP A 71 -2.72 -1.19 -0.22
CA ASP A 71 -3.02 -2.60 0.08
C ASP A 71 -2.12 -3.14 1.20
N GLU A 72 -0.81 -2.99 1.04
CA GLU A 72 0.21 -3.41 2.01
C GLU A 72 -0.01 -2.76 3.39
N MET A 73 -0.27 -1.45 3.44
CA MET A 73 -0.54 -0.75 4.69
C MET A 73 -1.84 -1.20 5.34
N LEU A 74 -2.91 -1.45 4.59
CA LEU A 74 -4.20 -1.84 5.13
C LEU A 74 -4.15 -3.27 5.67
N VAL A 75 -3.62 -4.21 4.88
CA VAL A 75 -3.59 -5.65 5.19
C VAL A 75 -2.56 -5.93 6.28
N HIS A 76 -1.32 -5.48 6.14
CA HIS A 76 -0.28 -5.87 7.09
C HIS A 76 -0.34 -5.10 8.41
N THR A 77 -0.93 -3.90 8.44
CA THR A 77 -1.29 -3.28 9.74
C THR A 77 -2.37 -4.09 10.44
N TYR A 78 -3.36 -4.60 9.71
CA TYR A 78 -4.36 -5.50 10.28
C TYR A 78 -3.74 -6.79 10.83
N ASP A 79 -2.87 -7.45 10.06
CA ASP A 79 -2.16 -8.65 10.50
C ASP A 79 -1.32 -8.41 11.76
N ALA A 80 -0.59 -7.29 11.80
CA ALA A 80 0.23 -6.91 12.95
C ALA A 80 -0.62 -6.64 14.20
N CYS A 81 -1.70 -5.87 14.06
CA CYS A 81 -2.62 -5.59 15.16
C CYS A 81 -3.32 -6.87 15.65
N LEU A 82 -3.75 -7.74 14.75
CA LEU A 82 -4.34 -9.04 15.08
C LEU A 82 -3.37 -9.89 15.91
N GLY A 83 -2.11 -10.00 15.47
CA GLY A 83 -1.06 -10.74 16.19
C GLY A 83 -0.74 -10.16 17.57
N LEU A 84 -0.94 -8.86 17.77
CA LEU A 84 -0.73 -8.16 19.05
C LEU A 84 -2.00 -8.09 19.92
N GLY A 85 -3.15 -8.60 19.45
CA GLY A 85 -4.43 -8.46 20.15
C GLY A 85 -4.94 -7.02 20.23
N LEU A 86 -4.52 -6.16 19.30
CA LEU A 86 -4.93 -4.76 19.22
C LEU A 86 -6.09 -4.61 18.23
N PRO A 87 -7.11 -3.79 18.54
CA PRO A 87 -8.17 -3.50 17.58
C PRO A 87 -7.62 -2.62 16.45
N PHE A 88 -7.86 -3.05 15.22
CA PHE A 88 -7.64 -2.24 14.03
C PHE A 88 -8.67 -2.60 12.97
N THR A 89 -9.26 -1.58 12.35
CA THR A 89 -10.17 -1.74 11.23
C THR A 89 -9.67 -0.83 10.11
N PRO A 90 -9.27 -1.38 8.96
CA PRO A 90 -8.84 -0.58 7.82
C PRO A 90 -9.92 0.42 7.42
N PRO A 91 -9.58 1.68 7.07
CA PRO A 91 -10.56 2.65 6.62
C PRO A 91 -11.33 2.13 5.39
N PRO A 92 -12.66 2.08 5.41
CA PRO A 92 -13.45 1.45 4.37
C PRO A 92 -13.30 2.16 3.02
N GLU A 93 -13.20 3.50 3.02
CA GLU A 93 -13.02 4.29 1.80
C GLU A 93 -11.68 4.00 1.11
N LEU A 94 -10.62 3.77 1.87
CA LEU A 94 -9.30 3.40 1.33
C LEU A 94 -9.33 1.95 0.83
N SER A 95 -9.97 1.06 1.59
CA SER A 95 -10.11 -0.35 1.22
C SER A 95 -10.88 -0.50 -0.10
N GLU A 96 -12.02 0.18 -0.24
CA GLU A 96 -12.81 0.19 -1.47
C GLU A 96 -12.05 0.80 -2.66
N ALA A 97 -11.29 1.88 -2.44
CA ALA A 97 -10.48 2.50 -3.49
C ALA A 97 -9.34 1.58 -3.95
N THR A 98 -8.64 0.93 -3.02
CA THR A 98 -7.60 -0.06 -3.29
C THR A 98 -8.16 -1.25 -4.06
N LEU A 99 -9.27 -1.84 -3.59
CA LEU A 99 -9.91 -2.97 -4.25
C LEU A 99 -10.34 -2.64 -5.68
N ARG A 100 -11.02 -1.51 -5.90
CA ARG A 100 -11.40 -1.08 -7.26
C ARG A 100 -10.20 -0.88 -8.18
N ARG A 101 -9.06 -0.44 -7.65
CA ARG A 101 -7.87 -0.16 -8.46
C ARG A 101 -7.06 -1.41 -8.77
N LEU A 102 -6.86 -2.28 -7.79
CA LEU A 102 -5.98 -3.45 -7.91
C LEU A 102 -6.72 -4.70 -8.36
N PHE A 103 -7.97 -4.85 -7.94
CA PHE A 103 -8.79 -6.02 -8.17
C PHE A 103 -10.14 -5.63 -8.80
N PRO A 104 -10.17 -4.94 -9.95
CA PRO A 104 -11.43 -4.49 -10.57
C PRO A 104 -12.36 -5.64 -10.98
N TRP A 105 -11.85 -6.87 -11.01
CA TRP A 105 -12.63 -8.09 -11.26
C TRP A 105 -13.21 -8.71 -9.99
N ALA A 106 -12.82 -8.24 -8.80
CA ALA A 106 -13.33 -8.77 -7.55
C ALA A 106 -14.83 -8.44 -7.43
N PRO A 107 -15.64 -9.34 -6.84
CA PRO A 107 -17.02 -9.03 -6.52
C PRO A 107 -17.08 -7.79 -5.63
N LEU A 108 -17.94 -6.83 -5.98
CA LEU A 108 -18.28 -5.75 -5.06
C LEU A 108 -19.20 -6.35 -4.00
N GLU A 109 -18.84 -6.23 -2.72
CA GLU A 109 -19.83 -6.49 -1.67
C GLU A 109 -20.95 -5.44 -1.81
N GLU A 110 -22.19 -5.91 -1.96
CA GLU A 110 -23.34 -5.03 -1.83
C GLU A 110 -23.38 -4.55 -0.38
N ARG A 111 -23.20 -3.24 -0.17
CA ARG A 111 -23.47 -2.61 1.13
C ARG A 111 -24.97 -2.75 1.40
N ASP A 112 -25.36 -3.79 2.13
CA ASP A 112 -26.73 -3.96 2.55
C ASP A 112 -27.10 -2.74 3.42
N GLY A 113 -28.14 -2.01 3.02
CA GLY A 113 -28.50 -0.68 3.50
C GLY A 113 -29.04 -0.63 4.94
N THR A 114 -28.63 -1.53 5.82
CA THR A 114 -29.02 -1.53 7.22
C THR A 114 -27.93 -0.91 8.09
N GLU A 115 -28.03 0.41 8.26
CA GLU A 115 -27.72 1.01 9.57
C GLU A 115 -28.50 0.24 10.64
N GLY A 116 -27.78 -0.42 11.54
CA GLY A 116 -28.36 -1.26 12.60
C GLY A 116 -27.53 -1.21 13.87
N THR A 117 -27.87 -0.24 14.72
CA THR A 117 -27.71 -0.11 16.18
C THR A 117 -26.61 -0.93 16.89
N PRO A 118 -25.72 -0.29 17.70
CA PRO A 118 -24.74 -1.03 18.49
C PRO A 118 -25.43 -1.86 19.59
N ARG A 119 -24.96 -3.09 19.79
CA ARG A 119 -25.13 -3.82 21.06
C ARG A 119 -24.02 -3.47 22.02
#